data_AF-A0AAP0PK03-F1
#
_entry.id   AF-A0AAP0PK03-F1
#
_cell.length_a   1.000
_cell.length_b   1.000
_cell.length_c   1.000
_cell.angle_alpha   90.00
_cell.angle_beta   90.00
_cell.angle_gamma   90.00
#
_symmetry.space_group_name_H-M   'P 1'
#
loop_
_entity.id
_entity.type
_entity.pdbx_description
1 polymer ?
#
loop_
_entity_poly.entity_id
_entity_poly.type
_entity_poly.pdbx_seq_one_letter_code
_entity_poly.pdbx_strand_id
1 'polypeptide(L)'
;MVKDLVCTLKSARKREICCSRTTRAIIIDEPTPGLKSIFHIIILDQRSGKAEVQYQHDYVGISTCIGFNANPVINFSGVFGTNAFALGTDVAFDTASGNLAKYNAGLSFSTADLIAFLTLNDKFDTLIASYYHTVSPLTSIVVGAELTHSFSTNENTLTIGTQHALDPLTVVKARVNNFGKASALIQHEWRPKSLFTISAEVDTRAIEKSAKVGLALALKS
;
A
#
# COMPACT_ATOMS: atom_id res chain seq x y z
N MET A 1 9.76 -4.45 -7.45
CA MET A 1 8.53 -4.57 -8.26
C MET A 1 7.55 -5.63 -7.76
N VAL A 2 7.86 -6.93 -7.74
CA VAL A 2 6.92 -7.96 -7.20
C VAL A 2 6.52 -7.66 -5.76
N LYS A 3 7.50 -7.28 -4.91
CA LYS A 3 7.26 -6.74 -3.56
C LYS A 3 6.30 -5.54 -3.55
N ASP A 4 6.50 -4.60 -4.47
CA ASP A 4 5.72 -3.36 -4.52
C ASP A 4 4.29 -3.61 -4.99
N LEU A 5 4.06 -4.48 -5.98
CA LEU A 5 2.72 -4.84 -6.43
C LEU A 5 1.97 -5.68 -5.38
N VAL A 6 2.65 -6.60 -4.70
CA VAL A 6 2.09 -7.32 -3.53
C VAL A 6 1.68 -6.31 -2.46
N CYS A 7 2.53 -5.33 -2.15
CA CYS A 7 2.23 -4.25 -1.20
C CYS A 7 1.09 -3.35 -1.66
N THR A 8 0.99 -3.02 -2.95
CA THR A 8 -0.08 -2.16 -3.51
C THR A 8 -1.44 -2.86 -3.48
N LEU A 9 -1.52 -4.12 -3.89
CA LEU A 9 -2.74 -4.93 -3.78
C LEU A 9 -3.16 -5.11 -2.31
N LYS A 10 -2.19 -5.23 -1.40
CA LYS A 10 -2.43 -5.22 0.06
C LYS A 10 -2.75 -3.85 0.63
N SER A 11 -2.25 -2.76 0.05
CA SER A 11 -2.55 -1.39 0.47
C SER A 11 -3.96 -0.97 0.06
N ALA A 12 -4.47 -1.47 -1.08
CA ALA A 12 -5.90 -1.42 -1.39
C ALA A 12 -6.75 -2.14 -0.30
N ARG A 13 -6.20 -3.19 0.33
CA ARG A 13 -6.76 -3.81 1.56
C ARG A 13 -6.62 -2.92 2.81
N LYS A 14 -5.72 -1.92 2.85
CA LYS A 14 -5.51 -1.04 4.04
C LYS A 14 -6.67 -0.06 4.29
N ARG A 15 -7.67 0.03 3.40
CA ARG A 15 -8.96 0.66 3.74
C ARG A 15 -9.86 -0.19 4.66
N GLU A 16 -9.52 -1.47 4.92
CA GLU A 16 -10.23 -2.33 5.88
C GLU A 16 -9.34 -2.94 6.98
N ILE A 17 -8.02 -2.73 6.95
CA ILE A 17 -7.11 -3.22 8.00
C ILE A 17 -6.12 -2.11 8.37
N CYS A 18 -6.64 -1.02 8.93
CA CYS A 18 -5.89 -0.24 9.90
C CYS A 18 -6.31 -0.69 11.29
N CYS A 19 -5.53 -1.59 11.89
CA CYS A 19 -5.46 -1.63 13.34
C CYS A 19 -4.01 -1.86 13.74
N SER A 20 -3.42 -0.78 14.21
CA SER A 20 -2.28 -0.77 15.11
C SER A 20 -2.41 -1.82 16.22
N ARG A 21 -1.46 -2.74 16.33
CA ARG A 21 -0.77 -3.15 17.57
C ARG A 21 -0.16 -4.55 17.41
N THR A 22 1.14 -4.60 17.72
CA THR A 22 1.94 -5.79 18.06
C THR A 22 1.77 -7.00 17.15
N THR A 23 2.38 -6.93 15.98
CA THR A 23 2.58 -8.08 15.09
C THR A 23 3.76 -8.91 15.61
N ARG A 24 3.53 -10.15 16.07
CA ARG A 24 4.61 -11.15 16.12
C ARG A 24 4.72 -11.76 14.72
N ALA A 25 5.67 -11.26 13.94
CA ALA A 25 6.08 -11.89 12.69
C ALA A 25 7.17 -12.93 13.03
N ILE A 26 6.88 -14.21 12.79
CA ILE A 26 7.94 -15.23 12.79
C ILE A 26 8.41 -15.28 11.34
N ILE A 27 9.59 -14.73 11.09
CA ILE A 27 10.26 -14.79 9.79
C ILE A 27 11.08 -16.07 9.80
N ILE A 28 10.68 -17.05 8.99
CA ILE A 28 11.48 -18.25 8.76
C ILE A 28 12.12 -18.05 7.39
N ASP A 29 13.38 -17.64 7.40
CA ASP A 29 14.18 -17.44 6.21
C ASP A 29 14.94 -18.75 5.96
N GLU A 30 14.37 -19.63 5.12
CA GLU A 30 15.04 -20.71 4.35
C GLU A 30 14.04 -21.84 4.03
N PRO A 31 13.93 -22.22 2.74
CA PRO A 31 14.47 -23.52 2.37
C PRO A 31 15.09 -23.49 0.97
N THR A 32 16.43 -23.45 0.90
CA THR A 32 17.35 -24.06 -0.11
C THR A 32 18.51 -23.15 -0.56
N PRO A 33 19.76 -23.67 -0.65
CA PRO A 33 20.90 -22.92 -1.17
C PRO A 33 20.69 -22.56 -2.65
N GLY A 34 20.65 -21.26 -2.95
CA GLY A 34 20.53 -20.75 -4.32
C GLY A 34 19.15 -20.20 -4.70
N LEU A 35 18.12 -20.35 -3.85
CA LEU A 35 16.77 -19.83 -4.07
C LEU A 35 16.43 -18.76 -3.03
N LYS A 36 16.31 -17.48 -3.43
CA LYS A 36 15.79 -16.43 -2.55
C LYS A 36 14.28 -16.62 -2.41
N SER A 37 13.88 -17.31 -1.35
CA SER A 37 12.49 -17.59 -1.04
C SER A 37 12.19 -17.17 0.38
N ILE A 38 11.34 -16.16 0.56
CA ILE A 38 11.00 -15.65 1.89
C ILE A 38 9.62 -16.17 2.29
N PHE A 39 9.56 -16.83 3.44
CA PHE A 39 8.31 -17.27 4.06
C PHE A 39 8.01 -16.39 5.28
N HIS A 40 6.87 -15.70 5.24
CA HIS A 40 6.38 -14.91 6.38
C HIS A 40 5.13 -15.55 6.96
N ILE A 41 5.18 -15.90 8.24
CA ILE A 41 3.98 -16.23 9.02
C ILE A 41 3.71 -15.07 9.95
N ILE A 42 2.58 -14.40 9.72
CA ILE A 42 2.16 -13.23 10.47
C ILE A 42 0.91 -13.60 11.25
N ILE A 43 1.03 -13.61 12.59
CA ILE A 43 -0.12 -13.76 13.48
C ILE A 43 -0.64 -12.36 13.77
N LEU A 44 -1.81 -12.06 13.23
CA LEU A 44 -2.50 -10.79 13.33
C LEU A 44 -3.54 -10.88 14.46
N ASP A 45 -3.13 -10.40 15.63
CA ASP A 45 -3.95 -10.18 16.84
C ASP A 45 -4.61 -11.45 17.44
N GLN A 46 -4.28 -11.76 18.71
CA GLN A 46 -4.89 -12.88 19.45
C GLN A 46 -6.40 -12.76 19.62
N ARG A 47 -6.96 -11.55 19.50
CA ARG A 47 -8.41 -11.32 19.61
C ARG A 47 -9.16 -11.42 18.28
N SER A 48 -8.47 -11.16 17.16
CA SER A 48 -9.05 -11.24 15.81
C SER A 48 -8.69 -12.53 15.05
N GLY A 49 -7.86 -13.39 15.65
CA GLY A 49 -7.57 -14.72 15.15
C GLY A 49 -7.14 -14.74 13.69
N LYS A 50 -6.30 -13.82 13.20
CA LYS A 50 -5.90 -13.84 11.78
C LYS A 50 -4.51 -14.46 11.63
N ALA A 51 -4.36 -15.37 10.67
CA ALA A 51 -3.07 -15.91 10.26
C ALA A 51 -2.83 -15.58 8.79
N GLU A 52 -1.65 -15.03 8.49
CA GLU A 52 -1.23 -14.74 7.12
C GLU A 52 0.07 -15.47 6.81
N VAL A 53 0.09 -16.16 5.68
CA VAL A 53 1.24 -16.84 5.11
C VAL A 53 1.60 -16.14 3.82
N GLN A 54 2.85 -15.71 3.69
CA GLN A 54 3.36 -15.12 2.46
C GLN A 54 4.54 -15.92 1.96
N TYR A 55 4.54 -16.18 0.66
CA TYR A 55 5.63 -16.76 -0.08
C TYR A 55 6.10 -15.75 -1.11
N GLN A 56 7.39 -15.49 -1.16
CA GLN A 56 7.93 -14.56 -2.14
C GLN A 56 9.22 -15.09 -2.75
N HIS A 57 9.22 -15.08 -4.07
CA HIS A 57 10.32 -15.41 -4.95
C HIS A 57 10.56 -14.23 -5.91
N ASP A 58 11.68 -14.23 -6.62
CA ASP A 58 12.14 -13.06 -7.41
C ASP A 58 11.09 -12.57 -8.44
N TYR A 59 10.29 -13.49 -8.98
CA TYR A 59 9.27 -13.22 -10.00
C TYR A 59 7.84 -13.53 -9.54
N VAL A 60 7.66 -14.12 -8.36
CA VAL A 60 6.36 -14.60 -7.88
C VAL A 60 6.14 -14.22 -6.42
N GLY A 61 4.99 -13.65 -6.10
CA GLY A 61 4.56 -13.42 -4.74
C GLY A 61 3.20 -14.05 -4.52
N ILE A 62 3.07 -14.91 -3.51
CA ILE A 62 1.79 -15.50 -3.11
C ILE A 62 1.54 -15.10 -1.66
N SER A 63 0.31 -14.75 -1.34
CA SER A 63 -0.10 -14.41 0.01
C SER A 63 -1.45 -15.03 0.29
N THR A 64 -1.56 -15.75 1.40
CA THR A 64 -2.82 -16.32 1.87
C THR A 64 -3.06 -15.80 3.28
N CYS A 65 -4.26 -15.30 3.54
CA CYS A 65 -4.67 -14.84 4.87
C CYS A 65 -5.98 -15.53 5.26
N ILE A 66 -6.04 -16.06 6.47
CA ILE A 66 -7.21 -16.74 7.02
C ILE A 66 -7.60 -16.02 8.32
N GLY A 67 -8.85 -15.60 8.42
CA GLY A 67 -9.43 -15.13 9.67
C GLY A 67 -10.16 -16.26 10.41
N PHE A 68 -9.75 -16.55 11.64
CA PHE A 68 -10.37 -17.46 12.60
C PHE A 68 -11.43 -16.74 13.45
N ASN A 69 -12.31 -16.00 12.80
CA ASN A 69 -13.46 -15.36 13.44
C ASN A 69 -14.72 -16.21 13.25
N ALA A 70 -15.81 -15.84 13.93
CA ALA A 70 -17.12 -16.50 13.77
C ALA A 70 -17.61 -16.56 12.32
N ASN A 71 -17.19 -15.58 11.49
CA ASN A 71 -17.35 -15.58 10.03
C ASN A 71 -15.95 -15.63 9.40
N PRO A 72 -15.42 -16.81 9.04
CA PRO A 72 -14.10 -16.93 8.46
C PRO A 72 -14.07 -16.28 7.07
N VAL A 73 -13.06 -15.45 6.83
CA VAL A 73 -12.78 -14.91 5.50
C VAL A 73 -11.39 -15.40 5.09
N ILE A 74 -11.35 -16.04 3.94
CA ILE A 74 -10.11 -16.54 3.33
C ILE A 74 -9.76 -15.57 2.21
N ASN A 75 -8.56 -15.00 2.29
CA ASN A 75 -8.02 -14.14 1.25
C ASN A 75 -6.81 -14.81 0.60
N PHE A 76 -6.76 -14.74 -0.71
CA PHE A 76 -5.67 -15.23 -1.53
C PHE A 76 -5.24 -14.12 -2.50
N SER A 77 -3.96 -13.77 -2.48
CA SER A 77 -3.35 -12.85 -3.41
C SER A 77 -2.21 -13.55 -4.15
N GLY A 78 -2.15 -13.37 -5.45
CA GLY A 78 -1.08 -13.89 -6.30
C GLY A 78 -0.52 -12.78 -7.18
N VAL A 79 0.80 -12.73 -7.30
CA VAL A 79 1.53 -11.76 -8.12
C VAL A 79 2.59 -12.52 -8.91
N PHE A 80 2.66 -12.24 -10.20
CA PHE A 80 3.68 -12.76 -11.11
C PHE A 80 4.21 -11.61 -11.95
N GLY A 81 5.53 -11.50 -12.11
CA GLY A 81 6.13 -10.43 -12.89
C GLY A 81 7.60 -10.69 -13.23
N THR A 82 8.15 -9.84 -14.08
CA THR A 82 9.57 -9.78 -14.46
C THR A 82 10.26 -8.65 -13.68
N ASN A 83 11.30 -8.02 -14.25
CA ASN A 83 11.90 -6.81 -13.67
C ASN A 83 11.19 -5.52 -14.10
N ALA A 84 10.48 -5.53 -15.24
CA ALA A 84 9.85 -4.35 -15.82
C ALA A 84 8.32 -4.34 -15.71
N PHE A 85 7.69 -5.51 -15.59
CA PHE A 85 6.24 -5.64 -15.52
C PHE A 85 5.80 -6.66 -14.47
N ALA A 86 4.72 -6.40 -13.73
CA ALA A 86 4.08 -7.40 -12.89
C ALA A 86 2.56 -7.32 -12.97
N LEU A 87 1.92 -8.48 -12.84
CA LEU A 87 0.49 -8.68 -12.75
C LEU A 87 0.16 -9.31 -11.41
N GLY A 88 -0.99 -8.96 -10.86
CA GLY A 88 -1.45 -9.59 -9.64
C GLY A 88 -2.94 -9.53 -9.47
N THR A 89 -3.43 -10.42 -8.63
CA THR A 89 -4.83 -10.53 -8.25
C THR A 89 -4.94 -10.68 -6.74
N ASP A 90 -6.04 -10.22 -6.18
CA ASP A 90 -6.38 -10.38 -4.77
C ASP A 90 -7.86 -10.76 -4.67
N VAL A 91 -8.14 -11.94 -4.16
CA VAL A 91 -9.50 -12.45 -3.98
C VAL A 91 -9.76 -12.75 -2.51
N ALA A 92 -10.97 -12.49 -2.05
CA ALA A 92 -11.42 -12.89 -0.73
C ALA A 92 -12.76 -13.62 -0.81
N PHE A 93 -12.85 -14.74 -0.12
CA PHE A 93 -14.01 -15.59 0.00
C PHE A 93 -14.53 -15.55 1.43
N ASP A 94 -15.80 -15.23 1.59
CA ASP A 94 -16.49 -15.29 2.87
C ASP A 94 -17.15 -16.66 3.00
N THR A 95 -16.69 -17.47 3.95
CA THR A 95 -17.20 -18.83 4.14
C THR A 95 -18.58 -18.86 4.78
N ALA A 96 -19.02 -17.79 5.45
CA ALA A 96 -20.33 -17.73 6.07
C ALA A 96 -21.44 -17.49 5.02
N SER A 97 -21.19 -16.61 4.06
CA SER A 97 -22.13 -16.31 2.98
C SER A 97 -21.94 -17.17 1.72
N GLY A 98 -20.80 -17.86 1.60
CA GLY A 98 -20.44 -18.64 0.41
C GLY A 98 -20.11 -17.78 -0.82
N ASN A 99 -19.91 -16.47 -0.64
CA ASN A 99 -19.71 -15.51 -1.73
C ASN A 99 -18.28 -14.98 -1.78
N LEU A 100 -17.90 -14.50 -2.97
CA LEU A 100 -16.68 -13.70 -3.14
C LEU A 100 -16.90 -12.31 -2.52
N ALA A 101 -16.31 -12.11 -1.35
CA ALA A 101 -16.30 -10.82 -0.66
C ALA A 101 -15.53 -9.77 -1.46
N LYS A 102 -14.41 -10.16 -2.10
CA LYS A 102 -13.51 -9.24 -2.81
C LYS A 102 -12.87 -9.92 -4.03
N TYR A 103 -12.71 -9.17 -5.11
CA TYR A 103 -11.84 -9.54 -6.22
C TYR A 103 -11.23 -8.27 -6.82
N ASN A 104 -9.91 -8.20 -6.80
CA ASN A 104 -9.12 -7.09 -7.30
C ASN A 104 -8.08 -7.63 -8.29
N ALA A 105 -7.69 -6.78 -9.23
CA ALA A 105 -6.62 -7.05 -10.17
C ALA A 105 -5.67 -5.85 -10.23
N GLY A 106 -4.41 -6.11 -10.53
CA GLY A 106 -3.38 -5.09 -10.57
C GLY A 106 -2.34 -5.38 -11.63
N LEU A 107 -1.86 -4.31 -12.24
CA LEU A 107 -0.78 -4.22 -13.20
C LEU A 107 0.23 -3.23 -12.64
N SER A 108 1.51 -3.54 -12.78
CA SER A 108 2.57 -2.56 -12.58
C SER A 108 3.56 -2.63 -13.71
N PHE A 109 4.09 -1.47 -14.06
CA PHE A 109 5.15 -1.31 -15.02
C PHE A 109 6.20 -0.40 -14.40
N SER A 110 7.46 -0.83 -14.39
CA SER A 110 8.57 -0.11 -13.77
C SER A 110 9.73 -0.02 -14.75
N THR A 111 10.28 1.17 -14.90
CA THR A 111 11.57 1.42 -15.55
C THR A 111 12.52 2.06 -14.53
N ALA A 112 13.70 2.51 -14.97
CA ALA A 112 14.68 3.13 -14.07
C ALA A 112 14.16 4.43 -13.42
N ASP A 113 13.37 5.22 -14.16
CA ASP A 113 12.97 6.57 -13.75
C ASP A 113 11.46 6.71 -13.48
N LEU A 114 10.68 5.66 -13.75
CA LEU A 114 9.22 5.75 -13.84
C LEU A 114 8.56 4.46 -13.39
N ILE A 115 7.47 4.61 -12.65
CA ILE A 115 6.62 3.50 -12.24
C ILE A 115 5.17 3.84 -12.50
N ALA A 116 4.50 3.00 -13.26
CA ALA A 116 3.07 3.07 -13.53
C ALA A 116 2.35 1.89 -12.88
N PHE A 117 1.17 2.15 -12.36
CA PHE A 117 0.29 1.16 -11.76
C PHE A 117 -1.11 1.31 -12.33
N LEU A 118 -1.77 0.18 -12.55
CA LEU A 118 -3.18 0.13 -12.90
C LEU A 118 -3.82 -0.92 -12.01
N THR A 119 -4.83 -0.56 -11.23
CA THR A 119 -5.53 -1.50 -10.35
C THR A 119 -7.03 -1.36 -10.50
N LEU A 120 -7.71 -2.50 -10.45
CA LEU A 120 -9.15 -2.60 -10.36
C LEU A 120 -9.47 -3.14 -8.97
N ASN A 121 -10.22 -2.37 -8.19
CA ASN A 121 -10.58 -2.67 -6.81
C ASN A 121 -12.10 -2.75 -6.65
N ASP A 122 -12.53 -3.18 -5.47
CA ASP A 122 -13.93 -3.16 -5.05
C ASP A 122 -14.85 -3.88 -6.03
N LYS A 123 -14.50 -5.11 -6.39
CA LYS A 123 -15.25 -5.92 -7.37
C LYS A 123 -15.29 -5.27 -8.77
N PHE A 124 -14.13 -4.74 -9.18
CA PHE A 124 -13.94 -3.97 -10.41
C PHE A 124 -14.76 -2.67 -10.49
N ASP A 125 -15.32 -2.20 -9.38
CA ASP A 125 -16.03 -0.93 -9.34
C ASP A 125 -15.11 0.28 -9.35
N THR A 126 -13.90 0.15 -8.79
CA THR A 126 -12.95 1.28 -8.72
C THR A 126 -11.70 0.99 -9.55
N LEU A 127 -11.50 1.77 -10.61
CA LEU A 127 -10.27 1.78 -11.41
C LEU A 127 -9.32 2.85 -10.86
N ILE A 128 -8.08 2.47 -10.55
CA ILE A 128 -7.03 3.38 -10.11
C ILE A 128 -5.85 3.25 -11.07
N ALA A 129 -5.48 4.36 -11.71
CA ALA A 129 -4.28 4.49 -12.50
C ALA A 129 -3.32 5.47 -11.79
N SER A 130 -2.14 5.01 -11.42
CA SER A 130 -1.12 5.83 -10.75
C SER A 130 0.16 5.85 -11.57
N TYR A 131 0.82 7.00 -11.58
CA TYR A 131 2.03 7.26 -12.32
C TYR A 131 3.00 8.02 -11.43
N TYR A 132 4.23 7.53 -11.32
CA TYR A 132 5.30 8.11 -10.52
C TYR A 132 6.53 8.28 -11.39
N HIS A 133 7.15 9.45 -11.32
CA HIS A 133 8.37 9.77 -12.04
C HIS A 133 9.40 10.37 -11.09
N THR A 134 10.60 9.80 -11.10
CA THR A 134 11.74 10.26 -10.32
C THR A 134 12.53 11.23 -11.18
N VAL A 135 12.48 12.52 -10.84
CA VAL A 135 13.09 13.59 -11.65
C VAL A 135 14.60 13.67 -11.38
N SER A 136 15.01 13.47 -10.13
CA SER A 136 16.42 13.48 -9.76
C SER A 136 16.65 12.54 -8.58
N PRO A 137 17.44 11.46 -8.76
CA PRO A 137 17.84 10.58 -7.67
C PRO A 137 18.68 11.29 -6.61
N LEU A 138 19.48 12.29 -7.03
CA LEU A 138 20.40 13.03 -6.17
C LEU A 138 19.67 13.93 -5.15
N THR A 139 18.54 14.51 -5.53
CA THR A 139 17.71 15.36 -4.65
C THR A 139 16.42 14.65 -4.21
N SER A 140 16.27 13.37 -4.56
CA SER A 140 15.10 12.53 -4.26
C SER A 140 13.77 13.23 -4.57
N ILE A 141 13.74 14.01 -5.66
CA ILE A 141 12.53 14.66 -6.16
C ILE A 141 11.73 13.62 -6.93
N VAL A 142 10.52 13.35 -6.44
CA VAL A 142 9.57 12.44 -7.07
C VAL A 142 8.28 13.19 -7.28
N VAL A 143 7.74 13.12 -8.50
CA VAL A 143 6.42 13.62 -8.82
C VAL A 143 5.52 12.46 -9.18
N GLY A 144 4.24 12.57 -8.84
CA GLY A 144 3.29 11.52 -9.16
C GLY A 144 1.89 12.06 -9.37
N ALA A 145 1.12 11.30 -10.13
CA ALA A 145 -0.30 11.54 -10.35
C ALA A 145 -1.05 10.23 -10.16
N GLU A 146 -2.27 10.32 -9.65
CA GLU A 146 -3.18 9.19 -9.46
C GLU A 146 -4.58 9.60 -9.90
N LEU A 147 -5.15 8.83 -10.82
CA LEU A 147 -6.52 8.95 -11.27
C LEU A 147 -7.31 7.77 -10.71
N THR A 148 -8.33 8.05 -9.93
CA THR A 148 -9.30 7.06 -9.46
C THR A 148 -10.65 7.31 -10.12
N HIS A 149 -11.18 6.33 -10.83
CA HIS A 149 -12.51 6.33 -11.40
C HIS A 149 -13.38 5.30 -10.68
N SER A 150 -14.56 5.72 -10.21
CA SER A 150 -15.56 4.84 -9.61
C SER A 150 -16.68 4.63 -10.62
N PHE A 151 -16.91 3.39 -11.05
CA PHE A 151 -17.96 3.04 -12.02
C PHE A 151 -19.36 3.16 -11.40
N SER A 152 -19.53 2.84 -10.12
CA SER A 152 -20.82 2.95 -9.42
C SER A 152 -21.31 4.39 -9.28
N THR A 153 -20.42 5.32 -8.93
CA THR A 153 -20.76 6.74 -8.74
C THR A 153 -20.48 7.59 -9.99
N ASN A 154 -19.80 7.03 -10.99
CA ASN A 154 -19.31 7.74 -12.18
C ASN A 154 -18.48 8.99 -11.83
N GLU A 155 -17.74 8.92 -10.71
CA GLU A 155 -16.90 10.01 -10.21
C GLU A 155 -15.44 9.79 -10.57
N ASN A 156 -14.76 10.89 -10.89
CA ASN A 156 -13.33 10.93 -11.19
C ASN A 156 -12.59 11.74 -10.14
N THR A 157 -11.64 11.10 -9.46
CA THR A 157 -10.72 11.74 -8.53
C THR A 157 -9.34 11.80 -9.15
N LEU A 158 -8.85 13.00 -9.44
CA LEU A 158 -7.46 13.22 -9.84
C LEU A 158 -6.69 13.74 -8.63
N THR A 159 -5.59 13.07 -8.30
CA THR A 159 -4.65 13.46 -7.25
C THR A 159 -3.28 13.66 -7.85
N ILE A 160 -2.63 14.77 -7.52
CA ILE A 160 -1.26 15.08 -7.92
C ILE A 160 -0.44 15.24 -6.65
N GLY A 161 0.77 14.67 -6.64
CA GLY A 161 1.66 14.70 -5.49
C GLY A 161 3.10 14.93 -5.88
N THR A 162 3.85 15.44 -4.93
CA THR A 162 5.28 15.62 -5.02
C THR A 162 5.93 15.22 -3.70
N GLN A 163 7.14 14.71 -3.81
CA GLN A 163 8.03 14.45 -2.71
C GLN A 163 9.36 15.13 -3.00
N HIS A 164 9.91 15.77 -1.98
CA HIS A 164 11.20 16.43 -2.04
C HIS A 164 11.98 16.14 -0.75
N ALA A 165 13.21 15.67 -0.88
CA ALA A 165 14.14 15.62 0.23
C ALA A 165 14.80 16.99 0.38
N LEU A 166 14.61 17.63 1.53
CA LEU A 166 15.25 18.92 1.84
C LEU A 166 16.72 18.69 2.23
N ASP A 167 16.98 17.61 2.95
CA ASP A 167 18.28 17.15 3.40
C ASP A 167 18.24 15.61 3.53
N PRO A 168 19.38 14.92 3.76
CA PRO A 168 19.41 13.47 3.89
C PRO A 168 18.52 12.90 4.99
N LEU A 169 18.10 13.73 5.96
CA LEU A 169 17.29 13.32 7.11
C LEU A 169 15.83 13.81 7.04
N THR A 170 15.49 14.79 6.20
CA THR A 170 14.12 15.35 6.10
C THR A 170 13.54 15.22 4.71
N VAL A 171 12.35 14.60 4.66
CA VAL A 171 11.56 14.46 3.46
C VAL A 171 10.22 15.17 3.64
N VAL A 172 9.87 15.98 2.65
CA VAL A 172 8.56 16.62 2.55
C VAL A 172 7.77 15.96 1.43
N LYS A 173 6.49 15.72 1.69
CA LYS A 173 5.52 15.23 0.70
C LYS A 173 4.33 16.14 0.70
N ALA A 174 3.83 16.47 -0.47
CA ALA A 174 2.59 17.20 -0.65
C ALA A 174 1.73 16.52 -1.69
N ARG A 175 0.42 16.56 -1.51
CA ARG A 175 -0.56 16.08 -2.49
C ARG A 175 -1.79 16.96 -2.48
N VAL A 176 -2.43 17.05 -3.64
CA VAL A 176 -3.69 17.77 -3.82
C VAL A 176 -4.61 16.96 -4.71
N ASN A 177 -5.91 17.02 -4.45
CA ASN A 177 -6.92 16.41 -5.31
C ASN A 177 -7.89 17.44 -5.90
N ASN A 178 -8.61 17.04 -6.95
CA ASN A 178 -9.64 17.86 -7.61
C ASN A 178 -10.86 18.18 -6.74
N PHE A 179 -11.00 17.53 -5.59
CA PHE A 179 -12.03 17.84 -4.59
C PHE A 179 -11.63 18.98 -3.64
N GLY A 180 -10.44 19.57 -3.80
CA GLY A 180 -9.96 20.65 -2.93
C GLY A 180 -9.35 20.17 -1.62
N LYS A 181 -8.99 18.88 -1.51
CA LYS A 181 -8.21 18.38 -0.37
C LYS A 181 -6.74 18.48 -0.68
N ALA A 182 -6.04 19.28 0.11
CA ALA A 182 -4.60 19.37 0.11
C ALA A 182 -4.06 18.66 1.36
N SER A 183 -3.04 17.81 1.20
CA SER A 183 -2.33 17.20 2.31
C SER A 183 -0.83 17.48 2.18
N ALA A 184 -0.19 17.75 3.30
CA ALA A 184 1.26 17.87 3.41
C ALA A 184 1.77 16.99 4.54
N LEU A 185 2.99 16.50 4.38
CA LEU A 185 3.67 15.66 5.36
C LEU A 185 5.15 16.03 5.39
N ILE A 186 5.70 16.16 6.58
CA ILE A 186 7.11 16.34 6.82
C ILE A 186 7.56 15.18 7.69
N GLN A 187 8.60 14.48 7.26
CA GLN A 187 9.21 13.39 7.99
C GLN A 187 10.68 13.70 8.21
N HIS A 188 11.13 13.69 9.46
CA HIS A 188 12.49 13.99 9.88
C HIS A 188 13.10 12.82 10.65
N GLU A 189 14.29 12.40 10.27
CA GLU A 189 15.08 11.39 10.95
C GLU A 189 15.96 12.06 12.01
N TRP A 190 15.52 12.04 13.28
CA TRP A 190 16.25 12.70 14.38
C TRP A 190 17.44 11.87 14.90
N ARG A 191 17.39 10.53 14.69
CA ARG A 191 18.40 9.54 15.06
C ARG A 191 18.35 8.42 14.04
N PRO A 192 19.45 7.69 13.82
CA PRO A 192 19.49 6.57 12.89
C PRO A 192 18.29 5.63 13.09
N LYS A 193 17.46 5.50 12.05
CA LYS A 193 16.26 4.64 12.02
C LYS A 193 15.12 5.05 12.96
N SER A 194 15.16 6.25 13.54
CA SER A 194 14.08 6.83 14.34
C SER A 194 13.50 8.05 13.62
N LEU A 195 12.22 7.98 13.29
CA LEU A 195 11.54 8.93 12.41
C LEU A 195 10.45 9.68 13.17
N PHE A 196 10.42 10.98 12.98
CA PHE A 196 9.38 11.87 13.43
C PHE A 196 8.59 12.36 12.22
N THR A 197 7.27 12.22 12.23
CA THR A 197 6.40 12.58 11.11
C THR A 197 5.29 13.51 11.58
N ILE A 198 5.17 14.66 10.93
CA ILE A 198 4.03 15.58 11.05
C ILE A 198 3.27 15.55 9.74
N SER A 199 1.95 15.43 9.80
CA SER A 199 1.07 15.54 8.64
C SER A 199 -0.06 16.53 8.88
N ALA A 200 -0.50 17.18 7.81
CA ALA A 200 -1.65 18.07 7.83
C ALA A 200 -2.51 17.83 6.58
N GLU A 201 -3.83 17.87 6.74
CA GLU A 201 -4.80 17.82 5.65
C GLU A 201 -5.82 18.94 5.82
N VAL A 202 -6.04 19.69 4.74
CA VAL A 202 -6.97 20.81 4.68
C VAL A 202 -7.95 20.57 3.53
N ASP A 203 -9.23 20.75 3.81
CA ASP A 203 -10.28 20.72 2.80
C ASP A 203 -10.65 22.17 2.44
N THR A 204 -10.18 22.64 1.28
CA THR A 204 -10.35 24.03 0.85
C THR A 204 -11.78 24.33 0.42
N ARG A 205 -12.64 23.32 0.23
CA ARG A 205 -14.07 23.51 -0.07
C ARG A 205 -14.93 23.59 1.19
N ALA A 206 -14.42 23.07 2.30
CA ALA A 206 -15.05 23.16 3.61
C ALA A 206 -14.13 23.95 4.56
N ILE A 207 -13.90 25.24 4.27
CA ILE A 207 -13.03 26.13 5.08
C ILE A 207 -13.52 26.22 6.53
N GLU A 208 -14.80 25.99 6.77
CA GLU A 208 -15.39 25.92 8.12
C GLU A 208 -15.00 24.66 8.90
N LYS A 209 -14.47 23.62 8.24
CA LYS A 209 -13.89 22.44 8.90
C LYS A 209 -12.44 22.71 9.27
N SER A 210 -12.13 22.48 10.54
CA SER A 210 -10.77 22.52 11.06
C SER A 210 -9.83 21.60 10.29
N ALA A 211 -8.62 22.09 10.04
CA ALA A 211 -7.53 21.30 9.48
C ALA A 211 -7.27 20.05 10.34
N LYS A 212 -7.04 18.90 9.69
CA LYS A 212 -6.62 17.69 10.38
C LYS A 212 -5.11 17.69 10.48
N VAL A 213 -4.59 17.54 11.69
CA VAL A 213 -3.16 17.44 11.93
C VAL A 213 -2.87 16.08 12.59
N GLY A 214 -1.86 15.39 12.08
CA GLY A 214 -1.39 14.10 12.60
C GLY A 214 0.07 14.21 13.01
N LEU A 215 0.44 13.49 14.06
CA LEU A 215 1.81 13.36 14.52
C LEU A 215 2.08 11.88 14.78
N ALA A 216 3.21 11.39 14.27
CA ALA A 216 3.65 10.02 14.43
C ALA A 216 5.14 9.98 14.78
N LEU A 217 5.48 9.07 15.69
CA LEU A 217 6.86 8.81 16.09
C LEU A 217 7.13 7.32 15.89
N ALA A 218 8.10 6.99 15.05
CA ALA A 218 8.58 5.64 14.84
C ALA A 218 9.97 5.48 15.45
N LEU A 219 10.06 4.65 16.49
CA LEU A 219 11.31 4.36 17.18
C LEU A 219 11.78 2.96 16.78
N LYS A 220 13.03 2.84 16.37
CA LYS A 220 13.67 1.55 16.21
C LYS A 220 14.55 1.27 17.41
N SER A 221 14.25 0.16 18.09
CA SER A 221 15.06 -0.42 19.16
C SER A 221 16.19 -1.28 18.60
#